data_AF-A0A2Z4L7S0-F1
#
_entry.id   AF-A0A2Z4L7S0-F1
#
_cell.length_a   1.000
_cell.length_b   1.000
_cell.length_c   1.000
_cell.angle_alpha   90.00
_cell.angle_beta   90.00
_cell.angle_gamma   90.00
#
_symmetry.space_group_name_H-M   'P 1'
#
loop_
_entity.id
_entity.type
_entity.pdbx_description
1 polymer ?
#
loop_
_entity_poly.entity_id
_entity_poly.type
_entity_poly.pdbx_seq_one_letter_code
_entity_poly.pdbx_strand_id
1 'polypeptide(L)'
;MDNEKYLAPPWIKYPYAPAESDFWKDGSGAEYLIKYNKYVKENGDIEDVFPRAITFTEEIEASDSLSENFKKYLKSDKRPYFIKLWSADAKSKYNPEYVKGKYSIMYDIIFTEEKHIPIGKTHYHSFNEIVSLVKESIKDMNLNADETEQLWDEMKYTVYLNALYYKLANDINFINEMIKMDGKIIACYSDNLEYGLQEKSDGSLVGNNLMGIATMELRDHLIDVYKNYSKVDWTISGKPNSVKRCTCSVHTH
;
A
#
# COMPACT_ATOMS: atom_id res chain seq x y z
N MET A 1 -12.91 28.49 13.27
CA MET A 1 -11.88 27.47 13.04
C MET A 1 -12.40 26.21 13.71
N ASP A 2 -12.67 25.19 12.91
CA ASP A 2 -13.32 23.96 13.37
C ASP A 2 -12.42 23.25 14.38
N ASN A 3 -12.84 23.28 15.64
CA ASN A 3 -12.18 22.59 16.75
C ASN A 3 -12.68 21.16 16.89
N GLU A 4 -13.38 20.65 15.87
CA GLU A 4 -14.00 19.33 15.91
C GLU A 4 -12.93 18.25 15.87
N LYS A 5 -13.09 17.29 16.78
CA LYS A 5 -12.09 16.29 17.14
C LYS A 5 -12.76 14.93 17.09
N TYR A 6 -12.19 14.02 16.31
CA TYR A 6 -12.83 12.75 15.98
C TYR A 6 -12.03 11.56 16.48
N LEU A 7 -12.73 10.47 16.75
CA LEU A 7 -12.11 9.17 16.95
C LEU A 7 -11.40 8.74 15.65
N ALA A 8 -10.16 8.23 15.76
CA ALA A 8 -9.42 7.78 14.59
C ALA A 8 -10.14 6.60 13.93
N PRO A 9 -10.35 6.60 12.61
CA PRO A 9 -10.89 5.43 11.94
C PRO A 9 -9.92 4.24 12.02
N PRO A 10 -10.43 3.00 11.93
CA PRO A 10 -9.61 1.79 12.03
C PRO A 10 -8.39 1.78 11.09
N TRP A 11 -8.55 2.26 9.85
CA TRP A 11 -7.46 2.30 8.87
C TRP A 11 -6.38 3.35 9.14
N ILE A 12 -6.63 4.38 9.95
CA ILE A 12 -5.61 5.33 10.42
C ILE A 12 -4.98 4.85 11.72
N LYS A 13 -5.79 4.23 12.60
CA LYS A 13 -5.33 3.72 13.89
C LYS A 13 -4.44 2.48 13.75
N TYR A 14 -4.82 1.56 12.85
CA TYR A 14 -4.16 0.28 12.58
C TYR A 14 -3.99 0.09 11.05
N PRO A 15 -3.14 0.91 10.39
CA PRO A 15 -3.02 0.90 8.92
C PRO A 15 -2.51 -0.45 8.36
N TYR A 16 -1.88 -1.27 9.20
CA TYR A 16 -1.41 -2.61 8.86
C TYR A 16 -2.50 -3.69 8.89
N ALA A 17 -3.69 -3.41 9.44
CA ALA A 17 -4.75 -4.39 9.62
C ALA A 17 -5.89 -4.11 8.63
N PRO A 18 -5.93 -4.79 7.46
CA PRO A 18 -7.07 -4.64 6.54
C PRO A 18 -8.37 -5.15 7.17
N ALA A 19 -9.52 -4.72 6.62
CA ALA A 19 -10.84 -4.99 7.17
C ALA A 19 -11.14 -6.49 7.34
N GLU A 20 -10.63 -7.32 6.42
CA GLU A 20 -10.85 -8.76 6.38
C GLU A 20 -9.97 -9.53 7.38
N SER A 21 -9.05 -8.85 8.08
CA SER A 21 -8.09 -9.48 8.96
C SER A 21 -8.71 -10.06 10.25
N ASP A 22 -8.22 -11.23 10.66
CA ASP A 22 -8.48 -11.81 11.98
C ASP A 22 -8.03 -10.95 13.15
N PHE A 23 -7.20 -9.92 12.90
CA PHE A 23 -6.86 -8.89 13.88
C PHE A 23 -8.11 -8.26 14.53
N TRP A 24 -9.20 -8.12 13.78
CA TRP A 24 -10.44 -7.48 14.26
C TRP A 24 -11.33 -8.40 15.09
N LYS A 25 -11.01 -9.70 15.18
CA LYS A 25 -11.85 -10.70 15.84
C LYS A 25 -11.58 -10.83 17.35
N ASP A 26 -10.42 -10.40 17.83
CA ASP A 26 -10.06 -10.45 19.25
C ASP A 26 -9.10 -9.33 19.67
N GLY A 27 -8.80 -9.29 20.98
CA GLY A 27 -7.81 -8.40 21.58
C GLY A 27 -8.05 -6.93 21.27
N SER A 28 -6.94 -6.19 21.08
CA SER A 28 -6.99 -4.74 20.89
C SER A 28 -7.74 -4.30 19.62
N GLY A 29 -7.76 -5.14 18.57
CA GLY A 29 -8.49 -4.84 17.35
C GLY A 29 -10.00 -4.89 17.57
N ALA A 30 -10.50 -5.98 18.17
CA ALA A 30 -11.92 -6.11 18.50
C ALA A 30 -12.41 -5.04 19.47
N GLU A 31 -11.65 -4.75 20.53
CA GLU A 31 -11.98 -3.69 21.50
C GLU A 31 -12.09 -2.32 20.82
N TYR A 32 -11.15 -2.01 19.91
CA TYR A 32 -11.18 -0.75 19.17
C TYR A 32 -12.36 -0.68 18.20
N LEU A 33 -12.69 -1.77 17.52
CA LEU A 33 -13.81 -1.80 16.58
C LEU A 33 -15.16 -1.61 17.29
N ILE A 34 -15.35 -2.21 18.48
CA ILE A 34 -16.54 -1.97 19.32
C ILE A 34 -16.66 -0.49 19.67
N LYS A 35 -15.54 0.12 20.12
CA LYS A 35 -15.48 1.54 20.44
C LYS A 35 -15.79 2.42 19.24
N TYR A 36 -15.21 2.09 18.08
CA TYR A 36 -15.42 2.80 16.82
C TYR A 36 -16.89 2.78 16.39
N ASN A 37 -17.50 1.58 16.37
CA ASN A 37 -18.89 1.43 15.97
C ASN A 37 -19.86 2.15 16.93
N LYS A 38 -19.56 2.15 18.23
CA LYS A 38 -20.32 2.93 19.20
C LYS A 38 -20.21 4.43 18.91
N TYR A 39 -19.00 4.93 18.67
CA TYR A 39 -18.77 6.34 18.35
C TYR A 39 -19.51 6.78 17.09
N VAL A 40 -19.41 6.02 15.99
CA VAL A 40 -20.12 6.31 14.73
C VAL A 40 -21.63 6.33 14.91
N LYS A 41 -22.19 5.39 15.69
CA LYS A 41 -23.62 5.37 16.02
C LYS A 41 -24.08 6.62 16.78
N GLU A 42 -23.23 7.17 17.65
CA GLU A 42 -23.55 8.32 18.50
C GLU A 42 -23.27 9.68 17.82
N ASN A 43 -22.31 9.74 16.89
CA ASN A 43 -21.79 11.00 16.34
C ASN A 43 -21.98 11.12 14.82
N GLY A 44 -22.55 10.11 14.16
CA GLY A 44 -22.68 10.05 12.71
C GLY A 44 -21.46 9.46 12.02
N ASP A 45 -21.58 9.31 10.70
CA ASP A 45 -20.52 8.71 9.89
C ASP A 45 -19.30 9.63 9.81
N ILE A 46 -18.13 9.12 10.18
CA ILE A 46 -16.89 9.87 10.07
C ILE A 46 -16.20 9.67 8.73
N GLU A 47 -16.72 8.81 7.86
CA GLU A 47 -16.16 8.54 6.53
C GLU A 47 -16.22 9.75 5.60
N ASP A 48 -17.22 10.63 5.78
CA ASP A 48 -17.26 11.93 5.11
C ASP A 48 -16.06 12.81 5.46
N VAL A 49 -15.50 12.62 6.67
CA VAL A 49 -14.33 13.35 7.16
C VAL A 49 -13.05 12.60 6.81
N PHE A 50 -13.01 11.29 6.96
CA PHE A 50 -11.84 10.46 6.73
C PHE A 50 -12.11 9.48 5.59
N PRO A 51 -11.55 9.72 4.38
CA PRO A 51 -11.63 8.75 3.31
C PRO A 51 -11.05 7.40 3.75
N ARG A 52 -11.72 6.31 3.35
CA ARG A 52 -11.26 4.95 3.63
C ARG A 52 -9.92 4.67 2.95
N ALA A 53 -9.03 3.98 3.66
CA ALA A 53 -7.89 3.36 3.01
C ALA A 53 -8.35 2.21 2.10
N ILE A 54 -7.57 1.88 1.07
CA ILE A 54 -7.87 0.79 0.11
C ILE A 54 -8.10 -0.55 0.83
N THR A 55 -7.47 -0.74 1.99
CA THR A 55 -7.61 -1.93 2.83
C THR A 55 -8.96 -2.02 3.56
N PHE A 56 -9.80 -1.00 3.43
CA PHE A 56 -11.16 -0.88 3.99
C PHE A 56 -12.23 -0.57 2.92
N THR A 57 -11.86 -0.46 1.65
CA THR A 57 -12.82 -0.30 0.55
C THR A 57 -13.36 -1.66 0.10
N GLU A 58 -14.45 -1.64 -0.65
CA GLU A 58 -14.95 -2.83 -1.34
C GLU A 58 -13.98 -3.25 -2.46
N GLU A 59 -14.10 -4.49 -2.91
CA GLU A 59 -13.34 -5.01 -4.05
C GLU A 59 -13.80 -4.34 -5.35
N ILE A 60 -12.83 -4.03 -6.21
CA ILE A 60 -13.11 -3.47 -7.55
C ILE A 60 -13.41 -4.63 -8.49
N GLU A 61 -14.42 -4.47 -9.35
CA GLU A 61 -14.68 -5.41 -10.42
C GLU A 61 -13.59 -5.33 -11.50
N ALA A 62 -13.00 -6.48 -11.83
CA ALA A 62 -11.95 -6.57 -12.82
C ALA A 62 -12.50 -6.31 -14.24
N SER A 63 -11.79 -5.48 -14.99
CA SER A 63 -12.06 -5.15 -16.38
C SER A 63 -12.02 -6.38 -17.28
N ASP A 64 -12.82 -6.35 -18.35
CA ASP A 64 -12.79 -7.36 -19.41
C ASP A 64 -11.49 -7.39 -20.22
N SER A 65 -10.61 -6.40 -20.03
CA SER A 65 -9.27 -6.41 -20.62
C SER A 65 -8.30 -7.41 -19.98
N LEU A 66 -8.64 -7.96 -18.81
CA LEU A 66 -7.82 -8.90 -18.06
C LEU A 66 -8.16 -10.35 -18.41
N SER A 67 -7.16 -11.24 -18.32
CA SER A 67 -7.36 -12.66 -18.62
C SER A 67 -8.40 -13.33 -17.70
N GLU A 68 -9.02 -14.42 -18.20
CA GLU A 68 -9.92 -15.23 -17.39
C GLU A 68 -9.19 -15.88 -16.20
N ASN A 69 -7.90 -16.21 -16.36
CA ASN A 69 -7.07 -16.71 -15.26
C ASN A 69 -6.89 -15.65 -14.16
N PHE A 70 -6.73 -14.38 -14.51
CA PHE A 70 -6.71 -13.27 -13.56
C PHE A 70 -8.03 -13.14 -12.80
N LYS A 71 -9.15 -13.09 -13.53
CA LYS A 71 -10.49 -12.99 -12.92
C LYS A 71 -10.78 -14.19 -12.00
N LYS A 72 -10.31 -15.39 -12.37
CA LYS A 72 -10.40 -16.60 -11.53
C LYS A 72 -9.52 -16.50 -10.28
N TYR A 73 -8.29 -16.01 -10.41
CA TYR A 73 -7.38 -15.83 -9.28
C TYR A 73 -7.94 -14.85 -8.25
N LEU A 74 -8.52 -13.72 -8.69
CA LEU A 74 -9.16 -12.76 -7.78
C LEU A 74 -10.26 -13.38 -6.91
N LYS A 75 -10.95 -14.39 -7.41
CA LYS A 75 -12.02 -15.10 -6.69
C LYS A 75 -11.51 -16.33 -5.92
N SER A 76 -10.21 -16.64 -6.01
CA SER A 76 -9.62 -17.81 -5.38
C SER A 76 -9.36 -17.58 -3.89
N ASP A 77 -9.58 -18.62 -3.09
CA ASP A 77 -9.16 -18.73 -1.69
C ASP A 77 -7.62 -18.76 -1.51
N LYS A 78 -6.87 -19.00 -2.60
CA LYS A 78 -5.41 -18.95 -2.63
C LYS A 78 -4.87 -17.52 -2.65
N ARG A 79 -5.65 -16.56 -3.15
CA ARG A 79 -5.24 -15.15 -3.15
C ARG A 79 -5.09 -14.67 -1.71
N PRO A 80 -3.92 -14.12 -1.32
CA PRO A 80 -3.81 -13.49 -0.01
C PRO A 80 -4.85 -12.37 0.13
N TYR A 81 -5.64 -12.42 1.20
CA TYR A 81 -6.79 -11.52 1.42
C TYR A 81 -6.46 -10.02 1.36
N PHE A 82 -5.19 -9.68 1.58
CA PHE A 82 -4.69 -8.31 1.57
C PHE A 82 -4.22 -7.83 0.18
N ILE A 83 -4.36 -8.64 -0.86
CA ILE A 83 -4.07 -8.24 -2.25
C ILE A 83 -5.37 -7.78 -2.91
N LYS A 84 -5.57 -6.47 -2.96
CA LYS A 84 -6.74 -5.81 -3.55
C LYS A 84 -6.39 -5.10 -4.85
N LEU A 85 -7.33 -5.03 -5.78
CA LEU A 85 -7.19 -4.19 -6.97
C LEU A 85 -7.21 -2.70 -6.58
N TRP A 86 -6.34 -1.92 -7.20
CA TRP A 86 -6.33 -0.45 -7.11
C TRP A 86 -6.98 0.23 -8.32
N SER A 87 -7.04 -0.49 -9.44
CA SER A 87 -7.71 -0.11 -10.68
C SER A 87 -8.38 -1.35 -11.28
N ALA A 88 -9.47 -1.15 -12.02
CA ALA A 88 -10.21 -2.24 -12.63
C ALA A 88 -9.38 -3.03 -13.65
N ASP A 89 -8.43 -2.39 -14.32
CA ASP A 89 -7.55 -3.01 -15.33
C ASP A 89 -6.18 -3.43 -14.77
N ALA A 90 -5.96 -3.29 -13.46
CA ALA A 90 -4.72 -3.57 -12.75
C ALA A 90 -3.47 -2.80 -13.27
N LYS A 91 -3.68 -1.78 -14.11
CA LYS A 91 -2.61 -0.96 -14.68
C LYS A 91 -2.35 0.28 -13.82
N SER A 92 -1.17 0.85 -14.03
CA SER A 92 -0.79 2.10 -13.38
C SER A 92 -1.63 3.28 -13.88
N LYS A 93 -2.00 4.15 -12.94
CA LYS A 93 -2.59 5.47 -13.19
C LYS A 93 -1.64 6.38 -13.97
N TYR A 94 -0.33 6.20 -13.79
CA TYR A 94 0.70 7.05 -14.38
C TYR A 94 1.49 6.37 -15.48
N ASN A 95 1.89 7.20 -16.45
CA ASN A 95 2.92 6.91 -17.44
C ASN A 95 3.78 8.18 -17.62
N PRO A 96 4.68 8.49 -16.66
CA PRO A 96 5.35 9.77 -16.61
C PRO A 96 6.54 9.86 -17.58
N GLU A 97 6.79 11.06 -18.09
CA GLU A 97 8.03 11.38 -18.80
C GLU A 97 9.08 11.91 -17.81
N TYR A 98 10.29 11.34 -17.85
CA TYR A 98 11.38 11.71 -16.95
C TYR A 98 12.24 12.82 -17.55
N VAL A 99 11.83 14.06 -17.34
CA VAL A 99 12.63 15.22 -17.71
C VAL A 99 13.65 15.52 -16.61
N LYS A 100 14.95 15.54 -16.96
CA LYS A 100 16.06 15.79 -16.03
C LYS A 100 15.81 17.05 -15.20
N GLY A 101 15.92 16.92 -13.88
CA GLY A 101 15.67 18.01 -12.92
C GLY A 101 14.19 18.28 -12.59
N LYS A 102 13.24 17.57 -13.21
CA LYS A 102 11.79 17.71 -12.92
C LYS A 102 11.19 16.54 -12.14
N TYR A 103 12.00 15.55 -11.76
CA TYR A 103 11.59 14.43 -10.92
C TYR A 103 12.37 14.40 -9.61
N SER A 104 11.75 13.82 -8.59
CA SER A 104 12.40 13.48 -7.32
C SER A 104 13.01 12.09 -7.42
N ILE A 105 14.22 11.92 -6.90
CA ILE A 105 14.90 10.63 -6.90
C ILE A 105 14.49 9.86 -5.64
N MET A 106 14.18 8.58 -5.83
CA MET A 106 14.01 7.59 -4.77
C MET A 106 14.97 6.44 -5.05
N TYR A 107 15.44 5.77 -3.99
CA TYR A 107 16.26 4.56 -4.12
C TYR A 107 15.47 3.34 -3.66
N ASP A 108 15.77 2.20 -4.27
CA ASP A 108 15.10 0.93 -3.99
C ASP A 108 15.25 0.42 -2.55
N ILE A 109 16.29 0.87 -1.84
CA ILE A 109 16.51 0.58 -0.43
C ILE A 109 15.29 0.81 0.46
N ILE A 110 14.43 1.80 0.11
CA ILE A 110 13.21 2.09 0.87
C ILE A 110 12.28 0.88 0.94
N PHE A 111 12.27 0.03 -0.09
CA PHE A 111 11.44 -1.17 -0.15
C PHE A 111 12.22 -2.48 -0.05
N THR A 112 13.51 -2.51 -0.41
CA THR A 112 14.35 -3.73 -0.31
C THR A 112 14.93 -3.97 1.08
N GLU A 113 14.95 -2.97 1.98
CA GLU A 113 15.43 -3.20 3.35
C GLU A 113 14.65 -4.31 4.08
N GLU A 114 15.36 -5.13 4.85
CA GLU A 114 14.78 -6.13 5.74
C GLU A 114 14.21 -5.44 6.98
N LYS A 115 12.89 -5.32 6.99
CA LYS A 115 12.14 -4.73 8.09
C LYS A 115 10.80 -5.42 8.15
N HIS A 116 10.42 -5.86 9.34
CA HIS A 116 9.14 -6.54 9.54
C HIS A 116 7.97 -5.68 9.04
N ILE A 117 7.15 -6.27 8.17
CA ILE A 117 5.93 -5.73 7.60
C ILE A 117 4.76 -6.46 8.28
N PRO A 118 4.12 -5.87 9.29
CA PRO A 118 2.91 -6.45 9.86
C PRO A 118 1.78 -6.35 8.84
N ILE A 119 1.02 -7.44 8.69
CA ILE A 119 -0.26 -7.46 7.96
C ILE A 119 -1.25 -8.25 8.79
N GLY A 120 -2.18 -7.55 9.43
CA GLY A 120 -3.07 -8.15 10.41
C GLY A 120 -2.31 -8.74 11.59
N LYS A 121 -2.40 -10.06 11.77
CA LYS A 121 -1.66 -10.83 12.79
C LYS A 121 -0.35 -11.44 12.26
N THR A 122 -0.14 -11.42 10.94
CA THR A 122 1.05 -12.01 10.29
C THR A 122 2.16 -10.98 10.16
N HIS A 123 3.40 -11.44 10.18
CA HIS A 123 4.57 -10.60 9.95
C HIS A 123 5.37 -11.17 8.77
N TYR A 124 5.71 -10.30 7.83
CA TYR A 124 6.62 -10.61 6.74
C TYR A 124 7.96 -9.90 7.01
N HIS A 125 9.08 -10.51 6.65
CA HIS A 125 10.43 -10.01 6.80
C HIS A 125 10.82 -9.00 5.71
N SER A 126 10.21 -9.09 4.52
CA SER A 126 10.56 -8.22 3.41
C SER A 126 9.42 -8.03 2.39
N PHE A 127 9.60 -7.03 1.54
CA PHE A 127 8.75 -6.83 0.35
C PHE A 127 8.77 -8.06 -0.58
N ASN A 128 9.95 -8.64 -0.78
CA ASN A 128 10.13 -9.80 -1.66
C ASN A 128 9.46 -11.07 -1.12
N GLU A 129 9.28 -11.18 0.20
CA GLU A 129 8.52 -12.28 0.80
C GLU A 129 7.04 -12.19 0.43
N ILE A 130 6.44 -10.99 0.47
CA ILE A 130 5.06 -10.75 0.03
C ILE A 130 4.92 -11.08 -1.46
N VAL A 131 5.86 -10.63 -2.29
CA VAL A 131 5.88 -10.93 -3.73
C VAL A 131 5.98 -12.44 -3.96
N SER A 132 6.86 -13.13 -3.23
CA SER A 132 7.04 -14.58 -3.33
C SER A 132 5.78 -15.33 -2.90
N LEU A 133 5.12 -14.92 -1.82
CA LEU A 133 3.86 -15.51 -1.36
C LEU A 133 2.81 -15.50 -2.49
N VAL A 134 2.66 -14.37 -3.18
CA VAL A 134 1.70 -14.26 -4.29
C VAL A 134 2.11 -15.16 -5.45
N LYS A 135 3.39 -15.18 -5.83
CA LYS A 135 3.89 -16.07 -6.89
C LYS A 135 3.65 -17.55 -6.58
N GLU A 136 3.88 -17.98 -5.34
CA GLU A 136 3.56 -19.36 -4.94
C GLU A 136 2.06 -19.64 -5.01
N SER A 137 1.21 -18.70 -4.58
CA SER A 137 -0.26 -18.88 -4.68
C SER A 137 -0.77 -18.95 -6.14
N ILE A 138 -0.07 -18.32 -7.08
CA ILE A 138 -0.37 -18.45 -8.52
C ILE A 138 0.01 -19.85 -9.01
N LYS A 139 1.15 -20.40 -8.59
CA LYS A 139 1.58 -21.75 -8.98
C LYS A 139 0.58 -22.82 -8.55
N ASP A 140 -0.08 -22.61 -7.41
CA ASP A 140 -1.16 -23.49 -6.91
C ASP A 140 -2.39 -23.55 -7.84
N MET A 141 -2.51 -22.66 -8.84
CA MET A 141 -3.59 -22.68 -9.83
C MET A 141 -3.43 -23.76 -10.90
N ASN A 142 -2.31 -24.49 -10.96
CA ASN A 142 -2.00 -25.51 -11.95
C ASN A 142 -2.07 -25.01 -13.41
N LEU A 143 -1.60 -23.77 -13.64
CA LEU A 143 -1.49 -23.17 -14.97
C LEU A 143 -0.25 -23.68 -15.70
N ASN A 144 -0.25 -23.59 -17.03
CA ASN A 144 0.99 -23.79 -17.79
C ASN A 144 1.93 -22.58 -17.66
N ALA A 145 3.14 -22.68 -18.23
CA ALA A 145 4.17 -21.66 -18.08
C ALA A 145 3.73 -20.28 -18.64
N ASP A 146 3.18 -20.27 -19.86
CA ASP A 146 2.75 -19.04 -20.55
C ASP A 146 1.57 -18.39 -19.82
N GLU A 147 0.62 -19.20 -19.34
CA GLU A 147 -0.52 -18.71 -18.54
C GLU A 147 -0.07 -18.14 -17.19
N THR A 148 0.94 -18.76 -16.56
CA THR A 148 1.52 -18.28 -15.31
C THR A 148 2.24 -16.94 -15.51
N GLU A 149 3.01 -16.82 -16.59
CA GLU A 149 3.72 -15.59 -16.95
C GLU A 149 2.73 -14.46 -17.26
N GLN A 150 1.70 -14.73 -18.08
CA GLN A 150 0.65 -13.76 -18.38
C GLN A 150 -0.06 -13.27 -17.10
N LEU A 151 -0.47 -14.20 -16.24
CA LEU A 151 -1.13 -13.85 -14.98
C LEU A 151 -0.22 -13.00 -14.08
N TRP A 152 1.07 -13.37 -13.98
CA TRP A 152 2.03 -12.58 -13.22
C TRP A 152 2.21 -11.18 -13.80
N ASP A 153 2.33 -11.05 -15.12
CA ASP A 153 2.50 -9.75 -15.79
C ASP A 153 1.29 -8.84 -15.60
N GLU A 154 0.06 -9.39 -15.60
CA GLU A 154 -1.15 -8.65 -15.29
C GLU A 154 -1.23 -8.25 -13.81
N MET A 155 -0.71 -9.07 -12.89
CA MET A 155 -0.83 -8.86 -11.44
C MET A 155 0.29 -8.04 -10.80
N LYS A 156 1.51 -8.14 -11.31
CA LYS A 156 2.73 -7.72 -10.58
C LYS A 156 2.65 -6.28 -10.08
N TYR A 157 2.07 -5.38 -10.87
CA TYR A 157 1.91 -3.99 -10.48
C TYR A 157 1.01 -3.84 -9.24
N THR A 158 -0.16 -4.48 -9.25
CA THR A 158 -1.07 -4.50 -8.10
C THR A 158 -0.39 -5.12 -6.87
N VAL A 159 0.38 -6.19 -7.05
CA VAL A 159 1.13 -6.84 -5.96
C VAL A 159 2.14 -5.88 -5.34
N TYR A 160 2.93 -5.18 -6.16
CA TYR A 160 3.91 -4.21 -5.68
C TYR A 160 3.26 -3.06 -4.93
N LEU A 161 2.12 -2.56 -5.42
CA LEU A 161 1.40 -1.46 -4.80
C LEU A 161 0.83 -1.85 -3.42
N ASN A 162 0.26 -3.04 -3.27
CA ASN A 162 -0.19 -3.56 -1.97
C ASN A 162 0.99 -3.80 -1.01
N ALA A 163 2.08 -4.43 -1.49
CA ALA A 163 3.26 -4.67 -0.66
C ALA A 163 3.91 -3.35 -0.20
N LEU A 164 3.97 -2.34 -1.07
CA LEU A 164 4.41 -0.98 -0.71
C LEU A 164 3.50 -0.34 0.32
N TYR A 165 2.18 -0.44 0.14
CA TYR A 165 1.21 0.07 1.11
C TYR A 165 1.49 -0.50 2.50
N TYR A 166 1.57 -1.82 2.67
CA TYR A 166 1.81 -2.39 4.00
C TYR A 166 3.18 -2.06 4.57
N LYS A 167 4.20 -1.97 3.71
CA LYS A 167 5.55 -1.59 4.16
C LYS A 167 5.59 -0.15 4.71
N LEU A 168 4.81 0.76 4.13
CA LEU A 168 5.01 2.21 4.31
C LEU A 168 3.84 2.93 5.00
N ALA A 169 2.62 2.41 4.93
CA ALA A 169 1.43 3.04 5.52
C ALA A 169 1.44 3.04 7.06
N ASN A 170 2.32 2.25 7.69
CA ASN A 170 2.54 2.31 9.14
C ASN A 170 3.65 3.30 9.54
N ASP A 171 4.36 3.92 8.60
CA ASP A 171 5.45 4.86 8.87
C ASP A 171 4.98 6.32 8.75
N ILE A 172 4.72 6.96 9.89
CA ILE A 172 4.20 8.34 9.88
C ILE A 172 5.21 9.36 9.32
N ASN A 173 6.52 9.08 9.42
CA ASN A 173 7.54 9.96 8.83
C ASN A 173 7.47 9.88 7.32
N PHE A 174 7.37 8.67 6.77
CA PHE A 174 7.19 8.45 5.34
C PHE A 174 5.91 9.13 4.81
N ILE A 175 4.77 8.95 5.51
CA ILE A 175 3.50 9.57 5.13
C ILE A 175 3.63 11.10 5.07
N ASN A 176 4.28 11.72 6.07
CA ASN A 176 4.52 13.16 6.08
C ASN A 176 5.40 13.62 4.91
N GLU A 177 6.42 12.86 4.54
CA GLU A 177 7.24 13.16 3.35
C GLU A 177 6.45 12.99 2.06
N MET A 178 5.62 11.96 1.95
CA MET A 178 4.73 11.75 0.80
C MET A 178 3.78 12.94 0.58
N ILE A 179 3.18 13.47 1.65
CA ILE A 179 2.32 14.65 1.58
C ILE A 179 3.09 15.87 1.04
N LYS A 180 4.36 16.06 1.41
CA LYS A 180 5.21 17.15 0.88
C LYS A 180 5.61 16.94 -0.58
N MET A 181 5.47 15.72 -1.09
CA MET A 181 5.82 15.34 -2.46
C MET A 181 4.61 15.32 -3.40
N ASP A 182 3.49 15.92 -3.00
CA ASP A 182 2.29 16.04 -3.83
C ASP A 182 2.61 16.56 -5.24
N GLY A 183 2.01 15.93 -6.25
CA GLY A 183 2.19 16.23 -7.66
C GLY A 183 3.59 15.96 -8.25
N LYS A 184 4.59 15.55 -7.46
CA LYS A 184 5.94 15.31 -7.98
C LYS A 184 6.06 13.99 -8.75
N ILE A 185 6.80 13.98 -9.85
CA ILE A 185 7.22 12.74 -10.51
C ILE A 185 8.30 12.08 -9.65
N ILE A 186 8.22 10.76 -9.46
CA ILE A 186 9.20 9.98 -8.69
C ILE A 186 9.95 9.04 -9.65
N ALA A 187 11.26 9.19 -9.73
CA ALA A 187 12.16 8.27 -10.41
C ALA A 187 12.85 7.38 -9.36
N CYS A 188 12.47 6.09 -9.31
CA CYS A 188 13.15 5.11 -8.50
C CYS A 188 14.42 4.65 -9.23
N TYR A 189 15.58 4.75 -8.60
CA TYR A 189 16.83 4.19 -9.11
C TYR A 189 17.02 2.79 -8.50
N SER A 190 17.33 1.80 -9.35
CA SER A 190 17.50 0.41 -8.94
C SER A 190 18.35 -0.37 -9.95
N ASP A 191 19.07 -1.39 -9.45
CA ASP A 191 19.73 -2.38 -10.30
C ASP A 191 18.71 -3.31 -11.00
N ASN A 192 17.49 -3.41 -10.47
CA ASN A 192 16.38 -4.10 -11.11
C ASN A 192 15.62 -3.15 -12.05
N LEU A 193 15.78 -3.35 -13.37
CA LEU A 193 15.13 -2.54 -14.41
C LEU A 193 13.60 -2.67 -14.45
N GLU A 194 13.01 -3.67 -13.81
CA GLU A 194 11.55 -3.72 -13.60
C GLU A 194 11.14 -2.73 -12.51
N TYR A 195 11.90 -2.66 -11.41
CA TYR A 195 11.58 -1.83 -10.25
C TYR A 195 11.89 -0.35 -10.50
N GLY A 196 13.04 -0.06 -11.10
CA GLY A 196 13.58 1.29 -11.20
C GLY A 196 14.15 1.63 -12.57
N LEU A 197 14.92 2.71 -12.57
CA LEU A 197 15.61 3.31 -13.69
C LEU A 197 17.13 3.28 -13.46
N GLN A 198 17.87 3.21 -14.55
CA GLN A 198 19.32 3.44 -14.58
C GLN A 198 19.64 4.54 -15.60
N GLU A 199 20.58 5.42 -15.27
CA GLU A 199 21.10 6.44 -16.19
C GLU A 199 22.27 5.83 -16.99
N LYS A 200 22.13 5.84 -18.32
CA LYS A 200 23.21 5.46 -19.24
C LYS A 200 24.23 6.58 -19.37
N SER A 201 25.38 6.26 -19.99
CA SER A 201 26.46 7.22 -20.24
C SER A 201 26.04 8.41 -21.11
N ASP A 202 25.04 8.24 -21.97
CA ASP A 202 24.46 9.30 -22.79
C ASP A 202 23.41 10.15 -22.06
N GLY A 203 23.15 9.86 -20.78
CA GLY A 203 22.15 10.53 -19.95
C GLY A 203 20.71 10.05 -20.15
N SER A 204 20.48 9.04 -21.00
CA SER A 204 19.16 8.42 -21.16
C SER A 204 18.84 7.51 -19.97
N LEU A 205 17.56 7.46 -19.59
CA LEU A 205 17.07 6.58 -18.53
C LEU A 205 16.51 5.30 -19.15
N VAL A 206 16.86 4.15 -18.59
CA VAL A 206 16.34 2.82 -18.98
C VAL A 206 15.73 2.12 -17.78
N GLY A 207 14.62 1.40 -18.01
CA GLY A 207 13.87 0.67 -16.99
C GLY A 207 12.39 1.08 -16.96
N ASN A 208 11.59 0.35 -16.20
CA ASN A 208 10.14 0.50 -16.15
C ASN A 208 9.67 1.40 -15.00
N ASN A 209 10.51 1.62 -13.99
CA ASN A 209 10.19 2.43 -12.82
C ASN A 209 8.90 2.02 -12.08
N LEU A 210 8.53 0.73 -12.08
CA LEU A 210 7.26 0.31 -11.48
C LEU A 210 7.11 0.72 -10.02
N MET A 211 8.22 0.74 -9.26
CA MET A 211 8.20 1.14 -7.84
C MET A 211 8.06 2.65 -7.66
N GLY A 212 8.63 3.46 -8.55
CA GLY A 212 8.42 4.91 -8.53
C GLY A 212 6.97 5.27 -8.86
N ILE A 213 6.40 4.62 -9.89
CA ILE A 213 5.01 4.77 -10.30
C ILE A 213 4.05 4.32 -9.18
N ALA A 214 4.28 3.14 -8.60
CA ALA A 214 3.48 2.65 -7.48
C ALA A 214 3.57 3.58 -6.25
N THR A 215 4.74 4.16 -5.99
CA THR A 215 4.91 5.15 -4.91
C THR A 215 4.12 6.43 -5.17
N MET A 216 4.00 6.87 -6.43
CA MET A 216 3.16 8.04 -6.78
C MET A 216 1.68 7.75 -6.50
N GLU A 217 1.18 6.56 -6.84
CA GLU A 217 -0.21 6.17 -6.55
C GLU A 217 -0.46 5.99 -5.05
N LEU A 218 0.47 5.34 -4.34
CA LEU A 218 0.41 5.24 -2.89
C LEU A 218 0.41 6.63 -2.24
N ARG A 219 1.24 7.57 -2.73
CA ARG A 219 1.28 8.96 -2.24
C ARG A 219 -0.08 9.61 -2.36
N ASP A 220 -0.68 9.59 -3.55
CA ASP A 220 -2.00 10.19 -3.79
C ASP A 220 -3.04 9.60 -2.81
N HIS A 221 -3.05 8.28 -2.67
CA HIS A 221 -3.94 7.60 -1.74
C HIS A 221 -3.71 8.01 -0.27
N LEU A 222 -2.44 8.10 0.16
CA LEU A 222 -2.09 8.53 1.51
C LEU A 222 -2.45 9.99 1.76
N ILE A 223 -2.28 10.88 0.78
CA ILE A 223 -2.71 12.28 0.88
C ILE A 223 -4.21 12.34 1.16
N ASP A 224 -5.02 11.58 0.42
CA ASP A 224 -6.47 11.56 0.59
C ASP A 224 -6.89 11.00 1.96
N VAL A 225 -6.32 9.86 2.37
CA VAL A 225 -6.64 9.22 3.65
C VAL A 225 -6.22 10.07 4.84
N TYR A 226 -5.06 10.74 4.75
CA TYR A 226 -4.47 11.48 5.87
C TYR A 226 -4.73 13.00 5.83
N LYS A 227 -5.49 13.53 4.85
CA LYS A 227 -5.77 14.97 4.73
C LYS A 227 -6.37 15.60 6.01
N ASN A 228 -7.13 14.82 6.77
CA ASN A 228 -7.78 15.25 8.01
C ASN A 228 -7.13 14.67 9.27
N TYR A 229 -5.90 14.13 9.19
CA TYR A 229 -5.21 13.49 10.31
C TYR A 229 -5.10 14.40 11.55
N SER A 230 -4.96 15.72 11.37
CA SER A 230 -4.91 16.69 12.47
C SER A 230 -6.22 16.84 13.25
N LYS A 231 -7.35 16.39 12.67
CA LYS A 231 -8.66 16.34 13.31
C LYS A 231 -8.84 15.10 14.20
N VAL A 232 -7.92 14.14 14.15
CA VAL A 232 -7.95 13.00 15.06
C VAL A 232 -7.67 13.46 16.49
N ASP A 233 -8.48 12.96 17.42
CA ASP A 233 -8.26 13.07 18.84
C ASP A 233 -7.62 11.79 19.38
N TRP A 234 -6.31 11.87 19.62
CA TRP A 234 -5.54 10.75 20.16
C TRP A 234 -5.76 10.51 21.66
N THR A 235 -6.38 11.45 22.38
CA THR A 235 -6.79 11.24 23.77
C THR A 235 -7.91 10.22 23.82
N ILE A 236 -8.93 10.38 22.97
CA ILE A 236 -10.02 9.42 22.88
C ILE A 236 -9.63 8.21 22.03
N SER A 237 -8.74 8.33 21.05
CA SER A 237 -8.35 7.20 20.18
C SER A 237 -7.26 6.31 20.79
N GLY A 238 -6.59 6.73 21.87
CA GLY A 238 -5.36 6.11 22.37
C GLY A 238 -4.16 6.39 21.46
N LYS A 239 -2.98 5.81 21.72
CA LYS A 239 -1.76 6.09 20.91
C LYS A 239 -1.87 5.57 19.46
N PRO A 240 -1.41 6.30 18.43
CA PRO A 240 -1.34 5.74 17.08
C PRO A 240 -0.45 4.49 17.04
N ASN A 241 -0.80 3.50 16.20
CA ASN A 241 0.12 2.37 15.92
C ASN A 241 1.09 2.67 14.79
N SER A 242 0.90 3.78 14.08
CA SER A 242 1.92 4.26 13.16
C SER A 242 3.21 4.55 13.94
N VAL A 243 4.29 3.98 13.44
CA VAL A 243 5.61 4.09 14.03
C VAL A 243 6.38 5.20 13.33
N LYS A 244 7.17 5.95 14.07
CA LYS A 244 8.20 6.79 13.46
C LYS A 244 9.35 5.87 13.06
N ARG A 245 9.62 5.71 11.76
CA ARG A 245 10.84 5.05 11.31
C ARG A 245 12.04 5.86 11.81
N CYS A 246 12.89 5.22 12.62
CA CYS A 246 14.21 5.76 12.96
C CYS A 246 15.04 5.67 11.68
N THR A 247 15.54 6.80 11.17
CA THR A 247 16.50 6.85 10.06
C THR A 247 17.92 6.54 10.54
N CYS A 248 18.02 5.85 11.67
CA CYS A 248 19.23 5.66 12.45
C CYS A 248 19.80 4.30 12.08
N SER A 249 20.95 4.25 11.40
CA SER A 249 21.63 3.02 10.94
C SER A 249 22.11 2.07 12.05
N VAL A 250 21.67 2.28 13.30
CA VAL A 250 22.28 1.71 14.52
C VAL A 250 21.41 0.62 15.17
N HIS A 251 20.17 0.44 14.73
CA HIS A 251 19.28 -0.56 15.30
C HIS A 251 18.60 -1.40 14.21
N THR A 252 19.41 -2.19 13.51
CA THR A 252 18.95 -3.47 12.97
C THR A 252 18.83 -4.42 14.15
N HIS A 253 17.60 -4.67 14.62
CA HIS A 253 17.29 -5.74 15.56
C HIS A 253 16.54 -6.83 14.83
#